data_AF-D4JS76-F1
#
_entry.id   AF-D4JS76-F1
#
_cell.length_a   1.000
_cell.length_b   1.000
_cell.length_c   1.000
_cell.angle_alpha   90.00
_cell.angle_beta   90.00
_cell.angle_gamma   90.00
#
_symmetry.space_group_name_H-M   'P 1'
#
loop_
_entity.id
_entity.type
_entity.pdbx_description
1 polymer ?
#
loop_
_entity_poly.entity_id
_entity_poly.type
_entity_poly.pdbx_seq_one_letter_code
_entity_poly.pdbx_strand_id
1 'polypeptide(L)'
;MSNNYKMPAKSDLKGRSSTISNAFAFSVTPYIRPTEKELSDYYKKLEIKEGECAYCLQNGNGKDHLKPLVSNGMPTGYITDIHNLVPCCQRCNSSKGSKSFSEWYKSSKNIKRLKETGLNDVEIERRFAVISSFEAEIPNPIDYESIVGKELWDEYKERKQKLLQELVDNQKFCDILNEIVMEKMKKKNG
;
A
#
# COMPACT_ATOMS: atom_id res chain seq x y z
N MET A 1 12.55 -12.73 35.02
CA MET A 1 13.22 -12.40 33.75
C MET A 1 12.79 -10.99 33.35
N SER A 2 13.74 -10.10 33.07
CA SER A 2 13.46 -8.67 32.85
C SER A 2 12.49 -8.45 31.69
N ASN A 3 11.43 -7.66 31.92
CA ASN A 3 10.44 -7.22 30.91
C ASN A 3 11.02 -6.41 29.74
N ASN A 4 12.35 -6.23 29.66
CA ASN A 4 13.06 -5.44 28.65
C ASN A 4 13.73 -6.26 27.54
N TYR A 5 13.73 -7.60 27.61
CA TYR A 5 14.29 -8.42 26.53
C TYR A 5 13.21 -8.79 25.51
N LYS A 6 13.26 -8.19 24.31
CA LYS A 6 12.36 -8.52 23.19
C LYS A 6 13.04 -9.44 22.21
N MET A 7 12.59 -10.70 22.14
CA MET A 7 12.98 -11.60 21.06
C MET A 7 12.38 -11.12 19.72
N PRO A 8 13.12 -11.24 18.61
CA PRO A 8 12.53 -11.04 17.29
C PRO A 8 11.35 -11.99 17.08
N ALA A 9 10.29 -11.49 16.44
CA ALA A 9 9.19 -12.35 16.03
C ALA A 9 9.69 -13.38 15.01
N LYS A 10 9.34 -14.65 15.21
CA LYS A 10 9.61 -15.70 14.22
C LYS A 10 8.77 -15.40 12.99
N SER A 11 9.40 -15.29 11.81
CA SER A 11 8.65 -15.22 10.56
C SER A 11 8.18 -16.62 10.15
N ASP A 12 6.97 -16.73 9.65
CA ASP A 12 6.40 -17.95 9.11
C ASP A 12 5.90 -17.72 7.66
N LEU A 13 5.73 -18.82 6.92
CA LEU A 13 5.24 -18.79 5.54
C LEU A 13 3.78 -18.32 5.49
N LYS A 14 2.97 -18.76 6.45
CA LYS A 14 1.56 -18.35 6.57
C LYS A 14 1.42 -16.85 6.76
N GLY A 15 2.28 -16.20 7.55
CA GLY A 15 2.30 -14.76 7.76
C GLY A 15 2.66 -13.96 6.51
N ARG A 16 3.18 -14.60 5.46
CA ARG A 16 3.42 -13.99 4.15
C ARG A 16 2.22 -14.07 3.21
N SER A 17 1.13 -14.72 3.60
CA SER A 17 -0.09 -14.85 2.78
C SER A 17 -0.59 -13.50 2.28
N SER A 18 -0.64 -12.47 3.14
CA SER A 18 -1.09 -11.13 2.72
C SER A 18 -0.14 -10.48 1.72
N THR A 19 1.18 -10.71 1.85
CA THR A 19 2.17 -10.19 0.90
C THR A 19 2.00 -10.83 -0.47
N ILE A 20 1.86 -12.16 -0.50
CA ILE A 20 1.67 -12.93 -1.75
C ILE A 20 0.31 -12.61 -2.38
N SER A 21 -0.74 -12.51 -1.57
CA SER A 21 -2.07 -12.11 -2.01
C SER A 21 -2.06 -10.72 -2.66
N ASN A 22 -1.36 -9.75 -2.06
CA ASN A 22 -1.19 -8.43 -2.67
C ASN A 22 -0.37 -8.49 -3.96
N ALA A 23 0.65 -9.36 -4.05
CA ALA A 23 1.43 -9.52 -5.26
C ALA A 23 0.59 -10.00 -6.45
N PHE A 24 -0.39 -10.89 -6.24
CA PHE A 24 -1.36 -11.26 -7.29
C PHE A 24 -2.13 -10.05 -7.80
N ALA A 25 -2.68 -9.25 -6.88
CA ALA A 25 -3.43 -8.05 -7.25
C ALA A 25 -2.56 -7.06 -8.04
N PHE A 26 -1.33 -6.79 -7.59
CA PHE A 26 -0.41 -5.92 -8.31
C PHE A 26 -0.01 -6.45 -9.69
N SER A 27 0.11 -7.77 -9.84
CA SER A 27 0.55 -8.40 -11.10
C SER A 27 -0.46 -8.22 -12.24
N VAL A 28 -1.74 -8.07 -11.91
CA VAL A 28 -2.80 -7.80 -12.89
C VAL A 28 -3.17 -6.31 -12.97
N THR A 29 -2.68 -5.48 -12.05
CA THR A 29 -3.01 -4.04 -12.02
C THR A 29 -2.29 -3.31 -13.15
N PRO A 30 -3.03 -2.63 -14.06
CA PRO A 30 -2.41 -1.82 -15.10
C PRO A 30 -1.48 -0.73 -14.53
N TYR A 31 -0.37 -0.52 -15.23
CA TYR A 31 0.61 0.51 -14.94
C TYR A 31 0.81 1.38 -16.17
N ILE A 32 0.28 2.60 -16.12
CA ILE A 32 0.33 3.56 -17.23
C ILE A 32 1.28 4.70 -16.85
N ARG A 33 2.30 4.92 -17.69
CA ARG A 33 3.24 6.03 -17.51
C ARG A 33 2.62 7.31 -18.09
N PRO A 34 2.74 8.44 -17.40
CA PRO A 34 2.31 9.72 -17.95
C PRO A 34 3.25 10.20 -19.05
N THR A 35 2.68 10.98 -19.96
CA THR A 35 3.40 11.84 -20.89
C THR A 35 3.95 13.08 -20.20
N GLU A 36 4.91 13.77 -20.84
CA GLU A 36 5.45 15.04 -20.33
C GLU A 36 4.37 16.13 -20.17
N LYS A 37 3.41 16.17 -21.10
CA LYS A 37 2.28 17.11 -21.03
C LYS A 37 1.41 16.83 -19.80
N GLU A 38 1.08 15.56 -19.56
CA GLU A 38 0.29 15.17 -18.38
C GLU A 38 1.04 15.50 -17.08
N LEU A 39 2.36 15.30 -17.03
CA LEU A 39 3.18 15.71 -15.88
C LEU A 39 3.13 17.22 -15.62
N SER A 40 3.21 18.04 -16.68
CA SER A 40 3.09 19.50 -16.53
C SER A 40 1.72 19.92 -16.00
N ASP A 41 0.65 19.36 -16.56
CA ASP A 41 -0.73 19.64 -16.14
C ASP A 41 -0.98 19.14 -14.70
N TYR A 42 -0.38 18.01 -14.34
CA TYR A 42 -0.45 17.39 -13.03
C TYR A 42 0.12 18.26 -11.91
N TYR A 43 1.34 18.78 -12.05
CA TYR A 43 1.95 19.65 -11.03
C TYR A 43 1.15 20.94 -10.84
N LYS A 44 0.61 21.50 -11.93
CA LYS A 44 -0.28 22.66 -11.88
C LYS A 44 -1.58 22.35 -11.14
N LYS A 45 -2.26 21.24 -11.47
CA LYS A 45 -3.49 20.80 -10.79
C LYS A 45 -3.27 20.60 -9.30
N LEU A 46 -2.14 20.02 -8.93
CA LEU A 46 -1.77 19.81 -7.54
C LEU A 46 -1.22 21.06 -6.86
N GLU A 47 -1.03 22.18 -7.55
CA GLU A 47 -0.47 23.43 -7.01
C GLU A 47 0.87 23.22 -6.29
N ILE A 48 1.77 22.49 -6.92
CA ILE A 48 3.10 22.17 -6.39
C ILE A 48 4.14 22.24 -7.50
N LYS A 49 5.41 22.31 -7.10
CA LYS A 49 6.55 22.16 -8.00
C LYS A 49 6.97 20.69 -8.08
N GLU A 50 7.70 20.37 -9.14
CA GLU A 50 8.38 19.09 -9.22
C GLU A 50 9.32 18.92 -8.03
N GLY A 51 9.26 17.72 -7.42
CA GLY A 51 10.02 17.38 -6.22
C GLY A 51 9.34 17.74 -4.89
N GLU A 52 8.18 18.41 -4.90
CA GLU A 52 7.43 18.72 -3.68
C GLU A 52 6.41 17.61 -3.35
N CYS A 53 6.23 17.37 -2.06
CA CYS A 53 5.21 16.50 -1.51
C CYS A 53 3.85 17.21 -1.57
N ALA A 54 2.86 16.61 -2.22
CA ALA A 54 1.51 17.16 -2.33
C ALA A 54 0.86 17.43 -0.96
N TYR A 55 1.23 16.66 0.07
CA TYR A 55 0.64 16.74 1.40
C TYR A 55 1.23 17.80 2.31
N CYS A 56 2.53 18.06 2.23
CA CYS A 56 3.22 18.91 3.20
C CYS A 56 4.18 19.92 2.59
N LEU A 57 4.22 20.01 1.25
CA LEU A 57 5.03 20.94 0.46
C LEU A 57 6.55 20.84 0.67
N GLN A 58 7.03 19.91 1.51
CA GLN A 58 8.43 19.57 1.65
C GLN A 58 8.89 18.65 0.51
N ASN A 59 10.20 18.48 0.35
CA ASN A 59 10.76 17.58 -0.67
C ASN A 59 10.20 16.15 -0.56
N GLY A 60 9.77 15.58 -1.69
CA GLY A 60 9.16 14.26 -1.79
C GLY A 60 9.08 13.76 -3.23
N ASN A 61 9.94 12.79 -3.56
CA ASN A 61 9.97 12.17 -4.90
C ASN A 61 9.18 10.85 -4.99
N GLY A 62 8.73 10.33 -3.84
CA GLY A 62 7.88 9.14 -3.78
C GLY A 62 6.52 9.39 -4.43
N LYS A 63 5.74 8.31 -4.56
CA LYS A 63 4.37 8.36 -5.09
C LYS A 63 3.46 7.62 -4.11
N ASP A 64 2.34 8.22 -3.77
CA ASP A 64 1.30 7.60 -2.96
C ASP A 64 0.02 7.48 -3.78
N HIS A 65 -0.67 6.35 -3.63
CA HIS A 65 -1.95 6.12 -4.26
C HIS A 65 -3.07 6.71 -3.39
N LEU A 66 -3.90 7.58 -3.97
CA LEU A 66 -5.04 8.17 -3.27
C LEU A 66 -6.13 7.11 -3.03
N LYS A 67 -6.46 6.33 -4.07
CA LYS A 67 -7.33 5.15 -3.98
C LYS A 67 -6.48 3.88 -3.89
N PRO A 68 -6.78 2.98 -2.93
CA PRO A 68 -6.00 1.77 -2.75
C PRO A 68 -6.14 0.83 -3.95
N LEU A 69 -5.02 0.25 -4.39
CA LEU A 69 -5.01 -0.76 -5.46
C LEU A 69 -5.49 -2.13 -5.00
N VAL A 70 -5.38 -2.43 -3.70
CA VAL A 70 -5.67 -3.75 -3.14
C VAL A 70 -6.57 -3.61 -1.92
N SER A 71 -7.62 -4.42 -1.88
CA SER A 71 -8.52 -4.58 -0.73
C SER A 71 -8.81 -6.06 -0.52
N ASN A 72 -8.67 -6.54 0.71
CA ASN A 72 -8.84 -7.96 1.05
C ASN A 72 -8.01 -8.91 0.14
N GLY A 73 -6.83 -8.44 -0.29
CA GLY A 73 -5.94 -9.18 -1.18
C GLY A 73 -6.42 -9.29 -2.63
N MET A 74 -7.48 -8.61 -3.02
CA MET A 74 -7.97 -8.54 -4.39
C MET A 74 -7.70 -7.15 -4.99
N PRO A 75 -7.47 -7.04 -6.30
CA PRO A 75 -7.36 -5.73 -6.93
C PRO A 75 -8.70 -5.01 -6.83
N THR A 76 -8.67 -3.70 -6.55
CA THR A 76 -9.88 -2.88 -6.37
C THR A 76 -10.47 -2.39 -7.68
N GLY A 77 -9.73 -2.53 -8.80
CA GLY A 77 -10.05 -1.93 -10.10
C GLY A 77 -9.45 -0.53 -10.29
N TYR A 78 -8.95 0.12 -9.23
CA TYR A 78 -8.10 1.28 -9.43
C TYR A 78 -6.74 0.84 -9.98
N ILE A 79 -6.17 1.66 -10.86
CA ILE A 79 -4.93 1.35 -11.56
C ILE A 79 -3.78 2.25 -11.06
N THR A 80 -2.56 1.93 -11.49
CA THR A 80 -1.44 2.86 -11.32
C THR A 80 -1.32 3.73 -12.56
N ASP A 81 -1.81 4.95 -12.45
CA ASP A 81 -1.62 6.01 -13.44
C ASP A 81 -1.44 7.36 -12.72
N ILE A 82 -1.19 8.42 -13.49
CA ILE A 82 -0.95 9.75 -12.91
C ILE A 82 -2.16 10.32 -12.16
N HIS A 83 -3.38 9.92 -12.53
CA HIS A 83 -4.62 10.41 -11.91
C HIS A 83 -4.80 9.87 -10.49
N ASN A 84 -4.38 8.63 -10.22
CA ASN A 84 -4.46 8.05 -8.88
C ASN A 84 -3.19 8.27 -8.02
N LEU A 85 -2.20 9.02 -8.50
CA LEU A 85 -0.93 9.23 -7.81
C LEU A 85 -0.74 10.66 -7.34
N VAL A 86 -0.13 10.86 -6.17
CA VAL A 86 0.41 12.16 -5.73
C VAL A 86 1.88 12.03 -5.34
N PRO A 87 2.75 13.04 -5.59
CA PRO A 87 4.10 13.01 -5.07
C PRO A 87 4.05 13.12 -3.55
N CYS A 88 4.84 12.30 -2.86
CA CYS A 88 4.85 12.29 -1.41
C CYS A 88 6.25 12.06 -0.84
N CYS A 89 6.50 12.63 0.34
CA CYS A 89 7.65 12.29 1.14
C CYS A 89 7.38 11.00 1.93
N GLN A 90 8.46 10.27 2.29
CA GLN A 90 8.37 9.01 3.03
C GLN A 90 7.59 9.14 4.35
N ARG A 91 7.74 10.28 5.06
CA ARG A 91 7.05 10.54 6.33
C ARG A 91 5.53 10.63 6.15
N CYS A 92 5.06 11.33 5.12
CA CYS A 92 3.63 11.41 4.81
C CYS A 92 3.08 10.05 4.40
N ASN A 93 3.75 9.37 3.46
CA ASN A 93 3.34 8.06 2.96
C ASN A 93 3.20 7.04 4.09
N SER A 94 4.23 6.93 4.94
CA SER A 94 4.24 6.04 6.11
C SER A 94 3.15 6.41 7.13
N SER A 95 2.92 7.71 7.37
CA SER A 95 1.87 8.14 8.32
C SER A 95 0.45 7.85 7.82
N LYS A 96 0.21 7.95 6.51
CA LYS A 96 -1.09 7.62 5.89
C LYS A 96 -1.32 6.12 5.97
N GLY A 97 -0.39 5.33 5.43
CA GLY A 97 -0.55 3.89 5.28
C GLY A 97 -1.76 3.56 4.42
N SER A 98 -2.60 2.64 4.86
CA SER A 98 -3.82 2.20 4.15
C SER A 98 -5.07 3.04 4.40
N LYS A 99 -4.95 4.16 5.13
CA LYS A 99 -6.11 5.03 5.44
C LYS A 99 -6.54 5.81 4.21
N SER A 100 -7.83 6.15 4.13
CA SER A 100 -8.31 7.09 3.12
C SER A 100 -7.61 8.44 3.28
N PHE A 101 -7.40 9.14 2.15
CA PHE A 101 -6.78 10.47 2.17
C PHE A 101 -7.52 11.41 3.13
N SER A 102 -8.85 11.49 3.00
CA SER A 102 -9.65 12.46 3.76
C SER A 102 -9.56 12.25 5.26
N GLU A 103 -9.79 11.02 5.73
CA GLU A 103 -9.76 10.68 7.17
C GLU A 103 -8.36 10.87 7.76
N TRP A 104 -7.32 10.46 7.02
CA TRP A 104 -5.96 10.62 7.49
C TRP A 104 -5.54 12.09 7.54
N TYR A 105 -5.81 12.84 6.46
CA TYR A 105 -5.30 14.19 6.30
C TYR A 105 -5.89 15.11 7.38
N LYS A 106 -7.20 14.98 7.66
CA LYS A 106 -7.94 15.73 8.68
C LYS A 106 -7.73 15.24 10.11
N SER A 107 -7.05 14.12 10.33
CA SER A 107 -6.82 13.60 11.68
C SER A 107 -5.99 14.59 12.52
N SER A 108 -6.35 14.78 13.80
CA SER A 108 -5.65 15.71 14.69
C SER A 108 -4.14 15.45 14.78
N LYS A 109 -3.73 14.17 14.71
CA LYS A 109 -2.32 13.76 14.66
C LYS A 109 -1.62 14.29 13.41
N ASN A 110 -2.26 14.19 12.25
CA ASN A 110 -1.68 14.67 11.01
C ASN A 110 -1.68 16.20 10.92
N ILE A 111 -2.76 16.87 11.35
CA ILE A 111 -2.83 18.33 11.41
C ILE A 111 -1.69 18.89 12.26
N LYS A 112 -1.46 18.33 13.46
CA LYS A 112 -0.32 18.71 14.31
C LYS A 112 1.02 18.54 13.58
N ARG A 113 1.21 17.41 12.89
CA ARG A 113 2.43 17.12 12.12
C ARG A 113 2.65 18.11 10.97
N LEU A 114 1.60 18.52 10.27
CA LEU A 114 1.68 19.50 9.18
C LEU A 114 2.07 20.88 9.73
N LYS A 115 1.49 21.29 10.86
CA LYS A 115 1.87 22.53 11.56
C LYS A 115 3.33 22.52 12.01
N GLU A 116 3.81 21.41 12.57
CA GLU A 116 5.23 21.22 12.92
C GLU A 116 6.16 21.27 11.69
N THR A 117 5.63 21.05 10.49
CA THR A 117 6.35 21.13 9.22
C THR A 117 6.34 22.56 8.64
N GLY A 118 5.65 23.50 9.29
CA GLY A 118 5.60 24.91 8.90
C GLY A 118 4.32 25.34 8.19
N LEU A 119 3.35 24.44 7.96
CA LEU A 119 2.08 24.80 7.32
C LEU A 119 1.12 25.46 8.32
N ASN A 120 0.47 26.54 7.91
CA ASN A 120 -0.60 27.17 8.66
C ASN A 120 -1.98 26.57 8.31
N ASP A 121 -3.03 26.94 9.06
CA ASP A 121 -4.38 26.39 8.88
C ASP A 121 -4.97 26.66 7.47
N VAL A 122 -4.65 27.82 6.87
CA VAL A 122 -5.12 28.18 5.53
C VAL A 122 -4.45 27.29 4.47
N GLU A 123 -3.14 27.06 4.59
CA GLU A 123 -2.40 26.18 3.69
C GLU A 123 -2.87 24.73 3.82
N ILE A 124 -3.12 24.26 5.04
CA ILE A 124 -3.63 22.91 5.29
C ILE A 124 -5.00 22.72 4.63
N GLU A 125 -5.92 23.66 4.81
CA GLU A 125 -7.25 23.58 4.20
C GLU A 125 -7.16 23.69 2.67
N ARG A 126 -6.30 24.58 2.13
CA ARG A 126 -6.07 24.66 0.69
C ARG A 126 -5.55 23.35 0.14
N ARG A 127 -4.58 22.73 0.81
CA ARG A 127 -4.04 21.43 0.39
C ARG A 127 -5.09 20.33 0.42
N PHE A 128 -5.92 20.31 1.45
CA PHE A 128 -7.04 19.37 1.54
C PHE A 128 -7.98 19.54 0.33
N ALA A 129 -8.42 20.78 0.06
CA ALA A 129 -9.32 21.07 -1.05
C ALA A 129 -8.74 20.67 -2.41
N VAL A 130 -7.49 21.03 -2.70
CA VAL A 130 -6.83 20.70 -3.98
C VAL A 130 -6.74 19.20 -4.19
N ILE A 131 -6.29 18.45 -3.18
CA ILE A 131 -6.14 17.00 -3.30
C ILE A 131 -7.51 16.31 -3.33
N SER A 132 -8.52 16.81 -2.61
CA SER A 132 -9.88 16.29 -2.69
C SER A 132 -10.49 16.50 -4.07
N SER A 133 -10.28 17.65 -4.70
CA SER A 133 -10.69 17.89 -6.09
C SER A 133 -9.98 16.95 -7.05
N PHE A 134 -8.67 16.75 -6.87
CA PHE A 134 -7.90 15.81 -7.68
C PHE A 134 -8.35 14.35 -7.48
N GLU A 135 -8.62 13.94 -6.24
CA GLU A 135 -9.13 12.60 -5.90
C GLU A 135 -10.51 12.33 -6.51
N ALA A 136 -11.35 13.36 -6.65
CA ALA A 136 -12.68 13.27 -7.25
C ALA A 136 -12.64 13.10 -8.78
N GLU A 137 -11.54 13.47 -9.43
CA GLU A 137 -11.33 13.25 -10.87
C GLU A 137 -10.81 11.84 -11.20
N ILE A 138 -10.50 11.03 -10.19
CA ILE A 138 -10.00 9.66 -10.40
C ILE A 138 -11.10 8.83 -11.10
N PRO A 139 -10.79 8.19 -12.23
CA PRO A 139 -11.75 7.34 -12.93
C PRO A 139 -12.31 6.23 -12.06
N ASN A 140 -13.54 5.80 -12.37
CA ASN A 140 -14.14 4.64 -11.73
C ASN A 140 -13.25 3.39 -11.88
N PRO A 141 -13.24 2.50 -10.88
CA PRO A 141 -12.46 1.27 -10.95
C PRO A 141 -12.89 0.41 -12.14
N ILE A 142 -11.91 -0.20 -12.81
CA ILE A 142 -12.19 -1.16 -13.88
C ILE A 142 -12.79 -2.44 -13.32
N ASP A 143 -13.63 -3.10 -14.12
CA ASP A 143 -14.13 -4.43 -13.83
C ASP A 143 -13.28 -5.46 -14.59
N TYR A 144 -12.38 -6.12 -13.87
CA TYR A 144 -11.50 -7.15 -14.43
C TYR A 144 -12.29 -8.29 -15.09
N GLU A 145 -13.36 -8.78 -14.45
CA GLU A 145 -14.14 -9.91 -14.97
C GLU A 145 -14.79 -9.54 -16.30
N SER A 146 -15.33 -8.33 -16.42
CA SER A 146 -15.91 -7.83 -17.67
C SER A 146 -14.88 -7.71 -18.80
N ILE A 147 -13.62 -7.43 -18.48
CA ILE A 147 -12.54 -7.19 -19.45
C ILE A 147 -11.91 -8.50 -19.91
N VAL A 148 -11.54 -9.39 -18.98
CA VAL A 148 -10.84 -10.64 -19.31
C VAL A 148 -11.78 -11.82 -19.53
N GLY A 149 -13.05 -11.67 -19.16
CA GLY A 149 -14.03 -12.74 -19.18
C GLY A 149 -14.02 -13.59 -17.91
N LYS A 150 -15.19 -14.16 -17.59
CA LYS A 150 -15.44 -14.94 -16.38
C LYS A 150 -14.49 -16.13 -16.21
N GLU A 151 -14.20 -16.86 -17.29
CA GLU A 151 -13.36 -18.06 -17.25
C GLU A 151 -11.94 -17.75 -16.74
N LEU A 152 -11.25 -16.79 -17.37
CA LEU A 152 -9.91 -16.38 -16.95
C LEU A 152 -9.90 -15.74 -15.56
N TRP A 153 -10.95 -15.00 -15.21
CA TRP A 153 -11.05 -14.38 -13.89
C TRP A 153 -11.27 -15.41 -12.77
N ASP A 154 -12.07 -16.43 -13.02
CA ASP A 154 -12.25 -17.56 -12.11
C ASP A 154 -10.94 -18.35 -11.95
N GLU A 155 -10.24 -18.61 -13.05
CA GLU A 155 -8.93 -19.27 -13.02
C GLU A 155 -7.90 -18.46 -12.21
N TYR A 156 -7.88 -17.13 -12.36
CA TYR A 156 -7.04 -16.24 -11.55
C TYR A 156 -7.32 -16.41 -10.04
N LYS A 157 -8.60 -16.42 -9.65
CA LYS A 157 -9.02 -16.61 -8.24
C LYS A 157 -8.61 -17.98 -7.72
N GLU A 158 -8.79 -19.03 -8.52
CA GLU A 158 -8.40 -20.40 -8.18
C GLU A 158 -6.88 -20.54 -7.99
N ARG A 159 -6.08 -20.05 -8.95
CA ARG A 159 -4.61 -20.10 -8.88
C ARG A 159 -4.08 -19.38 -7.65
N LYS A 160 -4.64 -18.22 -7.33
CA LYS A 160 -4.33 -17.49 -6.10
C LYS A 160 -4.66 -18.31 -4.86
N GLN A 161 -5.85 -18.88 -4.77
CA GLN A 161 -6.28 -19.69 -3.63
C GLN A 161 -5.37 -20.92 -3.45
N LYS A 162 -5.02 -21.60 -4.54
CA LYS A 162 -4.11 -22.75 -4.52
C LYS A 162 -2.74 -22.40 -3.95
N LEU A 163 -2.12 -21.30 -4.41
CA LEU A 163 -0.81 -20.90 -3.87
C LEU A 163 -0.89 -20.54 -2.38
N LEU A 164 -1.96 -19.87 -1.94
CA LEU A 164 -2.14 -19.56 -0.52
C LEU A 164 -2.32 -20.84 0.32
N GLN A 165 -3.00 -21.85 -0.21
CA GLN A 165 -3.13 -23.15 0.45
C GLN A 165 -1.77 -23.87 0.53
N GLU A 166 -0.97 -23.83 -0.54
CA GLU A 166 0.39 -24.39 -0.54
C GLU A 166 1.30 -23.74 0.51
N LEU A 167 1.18 -22.43 0.76
CA LEU A 167 1.91 -21.78 1.86
C LEU A 167 1.53 -22.33 3.23
N VAL A 168 0.25 -22.61 3.45
CA VAL A 168 -0.25 -23.18 4.70
C VAL A 168 0.28 -24.60 4.89
N ASP A 169 0.27 -25.41 3.84
CA ASP A 169 0.71 -26.81 3.93
C ASP A 169 2.24 -26.91 4.07
N ASN A 170 2.99 -26.06 3.37
CA ASN A 170 4.44 -25.93 3.57
C ASN A 170 4.77 -25.42 4.98
N GLN A 171 3.96 -24.53 5.57
CA GLN A 171 4.16 -24.10 6.95
C GLN A 171 4.06 -25.28 7.93
N LYS A 172 3.02 -26.13 7.80
CA LYS A 172 2.86 -27.32 8.64
C LYS A 172 4.08 -28.25 8.51
N PHE A 173 4.58 -28.45 7.29
CA PHE A 173 5.77 -29.25 7.06
C PHE A 173 7.01 -28.64 7.74
N CYS A 174 7.23 -27.34 7.60
CA CYS A 174 8.31 -26.64 8.29
C CYS A 174 8.20 -26.71 9.82
N ASP A 175 6.98 -26.70 10.37
CA ASP A 175 6.76 -26.84 11.81
C ASP A 175 7.18 -28.23 12.31
N ILE A 176 6.86 -29.30 11.58
CA ILE A 176 7.36 -30.67 11.85
C ILE A 176 8.90 -30.70 11.85
N LEU A 177 9.54 -30.10 10.83
CA LEU A 177 11.01 -30.04 10.77
C LEU A 177 11.59 -29.27 11.95
N ASN A 178 10.99 -28.15 12.32
CA ASN A 178 11.42 -27.33 13.45
C ASN A 178 11.30 -28.10 14.78
N GLU A 179 10.24 -28.87 14.99
CA GLU A 179 10.09 -29.72 16.18
C GLU A 179 11.23 -30.73 16.30
N ILE A 180 11.53 -31.46 15.22
CA ILE A 180 12.63 -32.44 15.18
C ILE A 180 13.98 -31.77 15.49
N VAL A 181 14.24 -30.59 14.90
CA VAL A 181 15.48 -29.84 15.16
C VAL A 181 15.55 -29.40 16.61
N MET A 182 14.47 -28.87 17.17
CA MET A 182 14.40 -28.41 18.56
C MET A 182 14.59 -29.54 19.56
N GLU A 183 14.02 -30.72 19.32
CA GLU A 183 14.21 -31.89 20.17
C GLU A 183 15.68 -32.34 20.20
N LYS A 184 16.33 -32.40 19.03
CA LYS A 184 17.77 -32.76 18.94
C LYS A 184 18.66 -31.73 19.64
N MET A 185 18.36 -30.45 19.51
CA MET A 185 19.12 -29.38 20.16
C MET A 185 18.98 -29.43 21.68
N LYS A 186 17.79 -29.73 22.20
CA LYS A 186 17.56 -29.88 23.65
C LYS A 186 18.30 -31.09 24.23
N LYS A 187 18.29 -32.25 23.53
CA LYS A 187 19.01 -33.47 23.94
C LYS A 187 20.54 -33.34 23.93
N LYS A 188 21.09 -32.36 23.20
CA LYS A 188 22.54 -32.09 23.16
C LYS A 188 23.00 -31.16 24.30
N ASN A 189 22.07 -30.41 24.89
CA ASN A 189 22.35 -29.38 25.89
C ASN A 189 21.89 -29.77 27.31
N GLY A 190 21.34 -30.97 27.50
CA GLY A 190 21.00 -31.55 28.80
C GLY A 190 21.73 -32.88 28.97
#